data_AF-A0A316NDF0-F1
#
_entry.id   AF-A0A316NDF0-F1
#
_cell.length_a   1.000
_cell.length_b   1.000
_cell.length_c   1.000
_cell.angle_alpha   90.00
_cell.angle_beta   90.00
_cell.angle_gamma   90.00
#
_symmetry.space_group_name_H-M   'P 1'
#
loop_
_entity.id
_entity.type
_entity.pdbx_description
1 polymer ?
#
loop_
_entity_poly.entity_id
_entity_poly.type
_entity_poly.pdbx_seq_one_letter_code
_entity_poly.pdbx_strand_id
1 'polypeptide(L)'
;MSQKKDKKPELSEEERMRRGSRTTTILSFGIIIVTVLILLFAGIYLYIDSIQNHSDSTNTTDAFRFKNEYESLNGKKDQEGNLYPELTISKQNPILYISSDEVLKLLDSGTGIIYIGSPKNSDCREIIPILMSVSAELGVDEVYYFDATSIRDEKERNPETNEIETITEGTEEYYDIVSHLEEYLPTYEGLEDETIKRLYFPTVVAVKNGEVVAAHTGSIDEDGTSEEELKNIYKDMIEKTRN
;
A
#
# COMPACT_ATOMS: atom_id res chain seq x y z
N MET A 1 -41.77 23.99 -87.04
CA MET A 1 -41.88 23.65 -85.61
C MET A 1 -40.48 23.28 -85.12
N SER A 2 -39.68 24.28 -84.72
CA SER A 2 -38.28 24.08 -84.32
C SER A 2 -38.18 24.13 -82.81
N GLN A 3 -37.76 23.01 -82.19
CA GLN A 3 -37.55 22.92 -80.75
C GLN A 3 -36.29 23.69 -80.34
N LYS A 4 -36.46 24.60 -79.38
CA LYS A 4 -35.36 25.24 -78.65
C LYS A 4 -34.93 24.27 -77.54
N LYS A 5 -33.77 23.61 -77.71
CA LYS A 5 -33.12 22.86 -76.62
C LYS A 5 -32.46 23.87 -75.68
N ASP A 6 -32.97 23.98 -74.46
CA ASP A 6 -32.33 24.75 -73.39
C ASP A 6 -31.00 24.08 -73.00
N LYS A 7 -29.89 24.78 -73.25
CA LYS A 7 -28.54 24.35 -72.88
C LYS A 7 -28.35 24.67 -71.40
N LYS A 8 -28.18 23.63 -70.57
CA LYS A 8 -27.80 23.75 -69.15
C LYS A 8 -26.54 24.63 -69.04
N PRO A 9 -26.48 25.61 -68.12
CA PRO A 9 -25.32 26.51 -68.03
C PRO A 9 -24.06 25.69 -67.70
N GLU A 10 -23.09 25.73 -68.61
CA GLU A 10 -21.74 25.20 -68.40
C GLU A 10 -21.05 26.08 -67.36
N LEU A 11 -20.69 25.49 -66.21
CA LEU A 11 -19.90 26.14 -65.18
C LEU A 11 -18.56 26.61 -65.78
N SER A 12 -18.15 27.85 -65.51
CA SER A 12 -16.88 28.39 -66.02
C SER A 12 -15.70 27.57 -65.48
N GLU A 13 -14.63 27.45 -66.27
CA GLU A 13 -13.45 26.67 -65.85
C GLU A 13 -12.83 27.18 -64.54
N GLU A 14 -12.92 28.49 -64.27
CA GLU A 14 -12.49 29.09 -63.00
C GLU A 14 -13.31 28.60 -61.80
N GLU A 15 -14.63 28.45 -61.95
CA GLU A 15 -15.50 27.93 -60.89
C GLU A 15 -15.26 26.44 -60.65
N ARG A 16 -14.97 25.66 -61.70
CA ARG A 16 -14.59 24.24 -61.59
C ARG A 16 -13.25 24.07 -60.87
N MET A 17 -12.25 24.90 -61.20
CA MET A 17 -10.94 24.89 -60.53
C MET A 17 -11.00 25.34 -59.07
N ARG A 18 -11.74 26.41 -58.75
CA ARG A 18 -11.91 26.88 -57.36
C ARG A 18 -12.64 25.85 -56.49
N ARG A 19 -13.62 25.13 -57.03
CA ARG A 19 -14.37 24.10 -56.30
C ARG A 19 -13.52 22.86 -56.02
N GLY A 20 -12.75 22.38 -57.00
CA GLY A 20 -11.84 21.23 -56.83
C GLY A 20 -10.68 21.46 -55.88
N SER A 21 -10.11 22.69 -55.85
CA SER A 21 -9.03 23.08 -54.94
C SER A 21 -9.51 23.20 -53.48
N ARG A 22 -10.71 23.74 -53.24
CA ARG A 22 -11.29 23.83 -51.89
C ARG A 22 -11.69 22.48 -51.31
N THR A 23 -12.22 21.57 -52.12
CA THR A 23 -12.58 20.22 -51.62
C THR A 23 -11.35 19.38 -51.28
N THR A 24 -10.28 19.44 -52.09
CA THR A 24 -9.04 18.71 -51.82
C THR A 24 -8.31 19.24 -50.58
N THR A 25 -8.28 20.56 -50.38
CA THR A 25 -7.68 21.17 -49.18
C THR A 25 -8.46 20.83 -47.91
N ILE A 26 -9.80 20.90 -47.90
CA ILE A 26 -10.63 20.52 -46.74
C ILE A 26 -10.46 19.03 -46.39
N LEU A 27 -10.41 18.15 -47.41
CA LEU A 27 -10.14 16.72 -47.22
C LEU A 27 -8.77 16.47 -46.59
N SER A 28 -7.73 17.18 -47.04
CA SER A 28 -6.38 17.05 -46.45
C SER A 28 -6.30 17.53 -45.00
N PHE A 29 -6.99 18.62 -44.64
CA PHE A 29 -7.02 19.10 -43.25
C PHE A 29 -7.77 18.14 -42.33
N GLY A 30 -8.87 17.53 -42.81
CA GLY A 30 -9.59 16.50 -42.05
C GLY A 30 -8.73 15.28 -41.75
N ILE A 31 -7.92 14.81 -42.72
CA ILE A 31 -7.01 13.68 -42.53
C ILE A 31 -5.92 14.02 -41.50
N ILE A 32 -5.36 15.22 -41.56
CA ILE A 32 -4.33 15.69 -40.60
C ILE A 32 -4.89 15.74 -39.19
N ILE A 33 -6.11 16.27 -39.00
CA ILE A 33 -6.76 16.32 -37.68
C ILE A 33 -7.00 14.91 -37.14
N VAL A 34 -7.48 13.98 -37.97
CA VAL A 34 -7.72 12.59 -37.56
C VAL A 34 -6.42 11.89 -37.18
N THR A 35 -5.33 12.09 -37.94
CA THR A 35 -4.02 11.52 -37.61
C THR A 35 -3.44 12.08 -36.32
N VAL A 36 -3.57 13.39 -36.08
CA VAL A 36 -3.15 14.02 -34.81
C VAL A 36 -3.95 13.46 -33.63
N LEU A 37 -5.27 13.28 -33.77
CA LEU A 37 -6.10 12.68 -32.72
C LEU A 37 -5.68 11.25 -32.41
N ILE A 38 -5.40 10.42 -33.43
CA ILE A 38 -4.92 9.04 -33.24
C ILE A 38 -3.59 9.02 -32.47
N LEU A 39 -2.66 9.93 -32.80
CA LEU A 39 -1.38 10.02 -32.09
C LEU A 39 -1.55 10.48 -30.63
N LEU A 40 -2.49 11.37 -30.35
CA LEU A 40 -2.83 11.78 -28.98
C LEU A 40 -3.43 10.62 -28.19
N PHE A 41 -4.38 9.88 -28.77
CA PHE A 41 -4.96 8.70 -28.11
C PHE A 41 -3.94 7.60 -27.88
N ALA A 42 -3.04 7.34 -28.85
CA ALA A 42 -1.96 6.39 -28.69
C ALA A 42 -0.97 6.83 -27.59
N GLY A 43 -0.63 8.13 -27.53
CA GLY A 43 0.21 8.68 -26.48
C GLY A 43 -0.42 8.57 -25.09
N ILE A 44 -1.71 8.86 -24.97
CA ILE A 44 -2.47 8.70 -23.71
C ILE A 44 -2.55 7.23 -23.31
N TYR A 45 -2.80 6.33 -24.26
CA TYR A 45 -2.82 4.88 -24.01
C TYR A 45 -1.47 4.38 -23.51
N LEU A 46 -0.36 4.75 -24.17
CA LEU A 46 1.00 4.39 -23.74
C LEU A 46 1.37 5.00 -22.38
N TYR A 47 0.88 6.20 -22.09
CA TYR A 47 1.07 6.83 -20.78
C TYR A 47 0.32 6.10 -19.65
N ILE A 48 -0.94 5.70 -19.89
CA ILE A 48 -1.74 4.92 -18.93
C ILE A 48 -1.11 3.52 -18.70
N ASP A 49 -0.71 2.84 -19.78
CA ASP A 49 -0.02 1.54 -19.73
C ASP A 49 1.32 1.62 -18.97
N SER A 50 2.07 2.72 -19.15
CA SER A 50 3.30 2.97 -18.40
C SER A 50 3.07 3.15 -16.89
N ILE A 51 1.93 3.69 -16.46
CA ILE A 51 1.61 3.86 -15.04
C ILE A 51 1.19 2.52 -14.42
N GLN A 52 0.37 1.72 -15.12
CA GLN A 52 -0.08 0.42 -14.61
C GLN A 52 1.05 -0.61 -14.47
N ASN A 53 2.04 -0.59 -15.37
CA ASN A 53 3.16 -1.55 -15.31
C ASN A 53 4.14 -1.31 -14.15
N HIS A 54 4.13 -0.14 -13.50
CA HIS A 54 5.00 0.11 -12.34
C HIS A 54 4.46 -0.55 -11.06
N SER A 55 3.15 -0.45 -10.80
CA SER A 55 2.51 -0.99 -9.59
C SER A 55 2.52 -2.53 -9.54
N ASP A 56 2.32 -3.21 -10.66
CA ASP A 56 2.28 -4.69 -10.68
C ASP A 56 3.66 -5.32 -10.46
N SER A 57 4.72 -4.64 -10.90
CA SER A 57 6.11 -5.13 -10.78
C SER A 57 6.68 -4.98 -9.36
N THR A 58 6.32 -3.89 -8.66
CA THR A 58 6.74 -3.63 -7.28
C THR A 58 6.02 -4.56 -6.31
N ASN A 59 4.70 -4.74 -6.47
CA ASN A 59 3.90 -5.58 -5.59
C ASN A 59 4.31 -7.07 -5.71
N THR A 60 4.63 -7.53 -6.93
CA THR A 60 5.18 -8.89 -7.13
C THR A 60 6.55 -9.06 -6.47
N THR A 61 7.38 -8.01 -6.46
CA THR A 61 8.72 -8.04 -5.85
C THR A 61 8.64 -8.07 -4.33
N ASP A 62 7.75 -7.27 -3.74
CA ASP A 62 7.56 -7.18 -2.29
C ASP A 62 6.90 -8.42 -1.70
N ALA A 63 5.87 -8.95 -2.36
CA ALA A 63 5.27 -10.22 -1.98
C ALA A 63 6.31 -11.35 -1.96
N PHE A 64 7.21 -11.39 -2.94
CA PHE A 64 8.29 -12.38 -3.02
C PHE A 64 9.37 -12.13 -1.96
N ARG A 65 9.75 -10.87 -1.72
CA ARG A 65 10.70 -10.48 -0.66
C ARG A 65 10.19 -10.91 0.71
N PHE A 66 8.95 -10.54 1.06
CA PHE A 66 8.32 -10.88 2.34
C PHE A 66 8.30 -12.38 2.58
N LYS A 67 7.83 -13.15 1.59
CA LYS A 67 7.83 -14.61 1.62
C LYS A 67 9.22 -15.15 1.94
N ASN A 68 10.24 -14.72 1.20
CA ASN A 68 11.60 -15.25 1.38
C ASN A 68 12.20 -14.88 2.73
N GLU A 69 12.02 -13.63 3.20
CA GLU A 69 12.54 -13.18 4.48
C GLU A 69 12.00 -14.03 5.63
N TYR A 70 10.68 -14.20 5.69
CA TYR A 70 10.02 -15.01 6.71
C TYR A 70 10.33 -16.51 6.58
N GLU A 71 10.24 -17.09 5.38
CA GLU A 71 10.48 -18.52 5.19
C GLU A 71 11.96 -18.91 5.33
N SER A 72 12.89 -17.98 5.12
CA SER A 72 14.32 -18.25 5.32
C SER A 72 14.68 -18.60 6.77
N LEU A 73 13.78 -18.31 7.71
CA LEU A 73 13.93 -18.63 9.13
C LEU A 73 13.24 -19.95 9.53
N ASN A 74 12.51 -20.61 8.62
CA ASN A 74 11.94 -21.93 8.90
C ASN A 74 13.04 -22.93 9.29
N GLY A 75 12.80 -23.67 10.38
CA GLY A 75 13.76 -24.63 10.93
C GLY A 75 14.99 -24.01 11.59
N LYS A 76 15.09 -22.68 11.68
CA LYS A 76 16.15 -21.98 12.43
C LYS A 76 15.69 -21.70 13.86
N LYS A 77 16.68 -21.41 14.72
CA LYS A 77 16.46 -21.02 16.11
C LYS A 77 16.75 -19.54 16.32
N ASP A 78 16.05 -18.95 17.27
CA ASP A 78 16.33 -17.62 17.80
C ASP A 78 17.60 -17.62 18.69
N GLN A 79 17.87 -16.49 19.34
CA GLN A 79 19.03 -16.33 20.23
C GLN A 79 18.90 -17.14 21.53
N GLU A 80 17.68 -17.48 21.93
CA GLU A 80 17.36 -18.25 23.13
C GLU A 80 17.33 -19.77 22.86
N GLY A 81 17.40 -20.17 21.58
CA GLY A 81 17.41 -21.55 21.13
C GLY A 81 16.02 -22.13 20.85
N ASN A 82 14.97 -21.30 20.87
CA ASN A 82 13.61 -21.67 20.47
C ASN A 82 13.53 -21.71 18.95
N LEU A 83 12.70 -22.60 18.40
CA LEU A 83 12.49 -22.68 16.96
C LEU A 83 11.53 -21.58 16.52
N TYR A 84 11.85 -20.92 15.40
CA TYR A 84 10.89 -20.05 14.75
C TYR A 84 9.69 -20.87 14.25
N PRO A 85 8.44 -20.39 14.46
CA PRO A 85 7.25 -20.96 13.84
C PRO A 85 7.44 -21.14 12.34
N GLU A 86 7.13 -22.34 11.83
CA GLU A 86 7.20 -22.60 10.40
C GLU A 86 6.09 -21.86 9.66
N LEU A 87 6.44 -21.24 8.53
CA LEU A 87 5.50 -20.52 7.70
C LEU A 87 5.56 -20.98 6.25
N THR A 88 4.41 -20.98 5.59
CA THR A 88 4.31 -21.07 4.15
C THR A 88 3.41 -19.93 3.66
N ILE A 89 4.02 -18.97 2.97
CA ILE A 89 3.39 -17.74 2.49
C ILE A 89 3.18 -17.87 0.97
N SER A 90 2.01 -17.45 0.48
CA SER A 90 1.75 -17.42 -0.96
C SER A 90 2.71 -16.48 -1.68
N LYS A 91 3.13 -16.82 -2.91
CA LYS A 91 3.89 -15.89 -3.77
C LYS A 91 3.04 -14.69 -4.20
N GLN A 92 1.73 -14.87 -4.22
CA GLN A 92 0.74 -13.83 -4.43
C GLN A 92 0.16 -13.50 -3.05
N ASN A 93 0.73 -12.52 -2.38
CA ASN A 93 0.26 -11.98 -1.10
C ASN A 93 0.19 -10.45 -1.20
N PRO A 94 -0.68 -9.77 -0.43
CA PRO A 94 -0.92 -8.34 -0.56
C PRO A 94 0.17 -7.46 0.09
N ILE A 95 1.31 -8.02 0.50
CA ILE A 95 2.31 -7.24 1.23
C ILE A 95 2.98 -6.22 0.31
N LEU A 96 3.01 -4.97 0.78
CA LEU A 96 3.76 -3.86 0.20
C LEU A 96 4.66 -3.27 1.28
N TYR A 97 5.98 -3.29 1.10
CA TYR A 97 6.88 -2.69 2.09
C TYR A 97 6.82 -1.17 1.99
N ILE A 98 6.83 -0.53 3.15
CA ILE A 98 6.87 0.92 3.25
C ILE A 98 8.00 1.39 4.19
N SER A 99 8.45 2.61 3.97
CA SER A 99 9.37 3.33 4.85
C SER A 99 8.65 4.01 6.03
N SER A 100 9.39 4.49 7.02
CA SER A 100 8.83 5.28 8.13
C SER A 100 8.08 6.53 7.63
N ASP A 101 8.62 7.23 6.62
CA ASP A 101 7.96 8.39 6.00
C ASP A 101 6.61 8.03 5.37
N GLU A 102 6.50 6.83 4.79
CA GLU A 102 5.26 6.34 4.20
C GLU A 102 4.26 5.87 5.26
N VAL A 103 4.74 5.31 6.38
CA VAL A 103 3.90 5.05 7.56
C VAL A 103 3.29 6.36 8.05
N LEU A 104 4.11 7.40 8.25
CA LEU A 104 3.63 8.71 8.69
C LEU A 104 2.65 9.34 7.69
N LYS A 105 2.90 9.26 6.39
CA LYS A 105 1.94 9.74 5.37
C LYS A 105 0.59 9.01 5.44
N LEU A 106 0.60 7.70 5.70
CA LEU A 106 -0.62 6.94 5.90
C LEU A 106 -1.35 7.40 7.16
N LEU A 107 -0.64 7.59 8.26
CA LEU A 107 -1.18 8.10 9.52
C LEU A 107 -1.67 9.55 9.42
N ASP A 108 -1.12 10.38 8.53
CA ASP A 108 -1.55 11.77 8.34
C ASP A 108 -2.79 11.92 7.44
N SER A 109 -2.94 11.04 6.43
CA SER A 109 -3.94 11.26 5.37
C SER A 109 -4.39 10.01 4.60
N GLY A 110 -3.75 8.87 4.84
CA GLY A 110 -3.99 7.64 4.08
C GLY A 110 -5.15 6.81 4.59
N THR A 111 -5.43 5.72 3.89
CA THR A 111 -6.38 4.69 4.30
C THR A 111 -5.76 3.33 4.00
N GLY A 112 -5.82 2.40 4.94
CA GLY A 112 -5.30 1.06 4.74
C GLY A 112 -4.98 0.31 6.03
N ILE A 113 -4.38 -0.86 5.87
CA ILE A 113 -3.88 -1.69 6.97
C ILE A 113 -2.36 -1.65 6.96
N ILE A 114 -1.77 -1.31 8.11
CA ILE A 114 -0.34 -1.31 8.34
C ILE A 114 -0.01 -2.47 9.27
N TYR A 115 0.84 -3.39 8.83
CA TYR A 115 1.43 -4.44 9.64
C TYR A 115 2.85 -4.03 10.04
N ILE A 116 3.06 -3.78 11.33
CA ILE A 116 4.35 -3.42 11.90
C ILE A 116 4.90 -4.64 12.66
N GLY A 117 6.06 -5.14 12.26
CA GLY A 117 6.62 -6.35 12.87
C GLY A 117 8.01 -6.70 12.34
N SER A 118 8.48 -7.92 12.64
CA SER A 118 9.78 -8.40 12.15
C SER A 118 9.78 -9.91 11.92
N PRO A 119 10.46 -10.44 10.88
CA PRO A 119 10.57 -11.88 10.65
C PRO A 119 11.21 -12.66 11.80
N LYS A 120 11.99 -11.97 12.64
CA LYS A 120 12.72 -12.54 13.80
C LYS A 120 11.92 -12.53 15.10
N ASN A 121 10.66 -12.09 15.10
CA ASN A 121 9.77 -12.20 16.25
C ASN A 121 8.78 -13.35 15.98
N SER A 122 8.60 -14.26 16.94
CA SER A 122 7.76 -15.46 16.75
C SER A 122 6.28 -15.10 16.61
N ASP A 123 5.79 -14.15 17.41
CA ASP A 123 4.40 -13.69 17.41
C ASP A 123 4.01 -13.04 16.08
N CYS A 124 4.94 -12.28 15.49
CA CYS A 124 4.84 -11.74 14.13
C CYS A 124 4.62 -12.83 13.08
N ARG A 125 5.23 -14.01 13.27
CA ARG A 125 5.07 -15.13 12.34
C ARG A 125 3.69 -15.76 12.48
N GLU A 126 3.21 -15.90 13.70
CA GLU A 126 1.92 -16.53 14.01
C GLU A 126 0.72 -15.80 13.42
N ILE A 127 0.74 -14.46 13.40
CA ILE A 127 -0.40 -13.69 12.89
C ILE A 127 -0.50 -13.67 11.36
N ILE A 128 0.57 -13.99 10.63
CA ILE A 128 0.62 -13.85 9.17
C ILE A 128 -0.45 -14.69 8.46
N PRO A 129 -0.59 -16.01 8.71
CA PRO A 129 -1.62 -16.81 8.05
C PRO A 129 -3.03 -16.25 8.27
N ILE A 130 -3.28 -15.69 9.46
CA ILE A 130 -4.57 -15.12 9.84
C ILE A 130 -4.82 -13.81 9.10
N LEU A 131 -3.88 -12.86 9.17
CA LEU A 131 -3.96 -11.58 8.49
C LEU A 131 -4.10 -11.75 6.97
N MET A 132 -3.32 -12.66 6.37
CA MET A 132 -3.40 -12.96 4.93
C MET A 132 -4.74 -13.61 4.56
N SER A 133 -5.25 -14.54 5.38
CA SER A 133 -6.55 -15.17 5.15
C SER A 133 -7.69 -14.15 5.17
N VAL A 134 -7.70 -13.26 6.16
CA VAL A 134 -8.75 -12.22 6.28
C VAL A 134 -8.63 -11.21 5.15
N SER A 135 -7.41 -10.78 4.81
CA SER A 135 -7.14 -9.86 3.70
C SER A 135 -7.66 -10.44 2.37
N ALA A 136 -7.39 -11.72 2.11
CA ALA A 136 -7.90 -12.41 0.92
C ALA A 136 -9.43 -12.56 0.93
N GLU A 137 -10.03 -12.90 2.08
CA GLU A 137 -11.49 -13.02 2.23
C GLU A 137 -12.21 -11.70 1.92
N LEU A 138 -11.65 -10.59 2.41
CA LEU A 138 -12.25 -9.27 2.27
C LEU A 138 -11.81 -8.54 1.00
N GLY A 139 -10.89 -9.09 0.20
CA GLY A 139 -10.38 -8.44 -1.01
C GLY A 139 -9.56 -7.19 -0.70
N VAL A 140 -8.63 -7.28 0.25
CA VAL A 140 -7.64 -6.23 0.51
C VAL A 140 -6.49 -6.41 -0.49
N ASP A 141 -6.28 -5.40 -1.33
CA ASP A 141 -5.23 -5.43 -2.37
C ASP A 141 -3.83 -5.22 -1.78
N GLU A 142 -3.70 -4.36 -0.77
CA GLU A 142 -2.43 -3.97 -0.15
C GLU A 142 -2.52 -4.01 1.38
N VAL A 143 -1.53 -4.66 1.99
CA VAL A 143 -1.21 -4.61 3.42
C VAL A 143 0.18 -4.01 3.53
N TYR A 144 0.26 -2.80 4.08
CA TYR A 144 1.52 -2.07 4.20
C TYR A 144 2.38 -2.66 5.31
N TYR A 145 3.56 -3.19 4.98
CA TYR A 145 4.47 -3.79 5.93
C TYR A 145 5.61 -2.86 6.30
N PHE A 146 5.88 -2.74 7.59
CA PHE A 146 7.00 -1.96 8.12
C PHE A 146 7.75 -2.72 9.20
N ASP A 147 9.07 -2.90 9.01
CA ASP A 147 9.95 -3.41 10.06
C ASP A 147 10.56 -2.24 10.85
N ALA A 148 9.99 -1.98 12.03
CA ALA A 148 10.43 -0.87 12.88
C ALA A 148 11.62 -1.23 13.80
N THR A 149 12.21 -2.43 13.68
CA THR A 149 13.25 -2.91 14.61
C THR A 149 14.43 -1.94 14.72
N SER A 150 14.84 -1.32 13.61
CA SER A 150 16.03 -0.46 13.57
C SER A 150 15.82 0.97 14.06
N ILE A 151 14.58 1.39 14.29
CA ILE A 151 14.26 2.78 14.66
C ILE A 151 13.81 2.94 16.12
N ARG A 152 13.49 1.82 16.78
CA ARG A 152 13.00 1.78 18.15
C ARG A 152 14.07 2.23 19.13
N ASP A 153 13.65 3.00 20.12
CA ASP A 153 14.43 3.24 21.31
C ASP A 153 14.49 1.99 22.21
N GLU A 154 15.40 2.02 23.18
CA GLU A 154 15.50 1.08 24.28
C GLU A 154 15.64 1.87 25.58
N LYS A 155 14.75 1.62 26.53
CA LYS A 155 14.74 2.27 27.84
C LYS A 155 14.67 1.22 28.94
N GLU A 156 15.29 1.52 30.07
CA GLU A 156 15.25 0.70 31.28
C GLU A 156 15.07 1.58 32.51
N ARG A 157 14.42 1.04 33.55
CA ARG A 157 14.35 1.66 34.87
C ARG A 157 15.57 1.23 35.68
N ASN A 158 16.39 2.19 36.08
CA ASN A 158 17.55 1.93 36.93
C ASN A 158 17.08 1.46 38.33
N PRO A 159 17.45 0.26 38.79
CA PRO A 159 16.96 -0.30 40.05
C PRO A 159 17.52 0.40 41.30
N GLU A 160 18.62 1.15 41.17
CA GLU A 160 19.25 1.87 42.29
C GLU A 160 18.71 3.30 42.43
N THR A 161 18.57 4.01 41.32
CA THR A 161 18.13 5.42 41.31
C THR A 161 16.62 5.57 41.12
N ASN A 162 15.95 4.54 40.61
CA ASN A 162 14.56 4.54 40.18
C ASN A 162 14.27 5.55 39.05
N GLU A 163 15.30 5.97 38.32
CA GLU A 163 15.20 6.83 37.14
C GLU A 163 15.08 5.98 35.86
N ILE A 164 14.44 6.53 34.83
CA ILE A 164 14.35 5.88 33.53
C ILE A 164 15.52 6.36 32.67
N GLU A 165 16.30 5.41 32.16
CA GLU A 165 17.47 5.65 31.33
C GLU A 165 17.20 5.18 29.90
N THR A 166 17.55 6.01 28.90
CA THR A 166 17.57 5.58 27.50
C THR A 166 18.91 4.90 27.20
N ILE A 167 18.87 3.61 26.89
CA ILE A 167 20.04 2.79 26.52
C ILE A 167 20.39 3.03 25.05
N THR A 168 19.37 3.03 24.19
CA THR A 168 19.49 3.30 22.76
C THR A 168 18.45 4.34 22.37
N GLU A 169 18.88 5.43 21.72
CA GLU A 169 17.96 6.44 21.22
C GLU A 169 17.20 5.93 20.00
N GLY A 170 15.87 6.14 20.00
CA GLY A 170 15.04 5.94 18.82
C GLY A 170 15.21 7.08 17.83
N THR A 171 14.74 6.87 16.60
CA THR A 171 14.74 7.94 15.59
C THR A 171 13.58 8.91 15.82
N GLU A 172 13.64 10.08 15.18
CA GLU A 172 12.54 11.06 15.21
C GLU A 172 11.24 10.45 14.68
N GLU A 173 11.33 9.70 13.56
CA GLU A 173 10.18 9.06 12.94
C GLU A 173 9.57 7.98 13.84
N TYR A 174 10.36 7.29 14.67
CA TYR A 174 9.83 6.35 15.65
C TYR A 174 8.94 7.05 16.67
N TYR A 175 9.41 8.17 17.24
CA TYR A 175 8.64 8.92 18.23
C TYR A 175 7.38 9.54 17.61
N ASP A 176 7.44 9.99 16.36
CA ASP A 176 6.26 10.47 15.63
C ASP A 176 5.23 9.35 15.40
N ILE A 177 5.67 8.15 15.01
CA ILE A 177 4.78 6.99 14.86
C ILE A 177 4.13 6.63 16.22
N VAL A 178 4.91 6.61 17.31
CA VAL A 178 4.37 6.35 18.66
C VAL A 178 3.35 7.41 19.05
N SER A 179 3.58 8.68 18.75
CA SER A 179 2.65 9.76 19.05
C SER A 179 1.32 9.61 18.31
N HIS A 180 1.33 9.18 17.05
CA HIS A 180 0.09 8.93 16.29
C HIS A 180 -0.71 7.73 16.83
N LEU A 181 -0.01 6.77 17.44
CA LEU A 181 -0.61 5.53 17.93
C LEU A 181 -0.83 5.53 19.45
N GLU A 182 -0.52 6.62 20.15
CA GLU A 182 -0.41 6.69 21.62
C GLU A 182 -1.62 6.09 22.35
N GLU A 183 -2.83 6.40 21.87
CA GLU A 183 -4.10 5.92 22.45
C GLU A 183 -4.31 4.40 22.30
N TYR A 184 -3.63 3.78 21.34
CA TYR A 184 -3.76 2.36 21.01
C TYR A 184 -2.60 1.51 21.53
N LEU A 185 -1.47 2.14 21.87
CA LEU A 185 -0.28 1.42 22.30
C LEU A 185 -0.33 1.06 23.80
N PRO A 186 0.16 -0.12 24.16
CA PRO A 186 0.37 -0.47 25.56
C PRO A 186 1.51 0.34 26.17
N THR A 187 1.55 0.34 27.50
CA THR A 187 2.63 0.93 28.28
C THR A 187 3.94 0.18 28.06
N TYR A 188 5.08 0.89 28.11
CA TYR A 188 6.39 0.27 28.11
C TYR A 188 6.60 -0.52 29.41
N GLU A 189 6.53 -1.85 29.29
CA GLU A 189 6.77 -2.79 30.37
C GLU A 189 8.15 -2.62 31.02
N GLY A 190 8.21 -2.83 32.34
CA GLY A 190 9.43 -2.67 33.13
C GLY A 190 9.78 -1.22 33.47
N LEU A 191 9.12 -0.23 32.87
CA LEU A 191 9.32 1.18 33.22
C LEU A 191 8.42 1.67 34.34
N GLU A 192 7.35 0.95 34.72
CA GLU A 192 6.40 1.39 35.77
C GLU A 192 5.90 2.84 35.58
N ASP A 193 5.74 3.28 34.32
CA ASP A 193 5.28 4.62 33.96
C ASP A 193 4.26 4.53 32.81
N GLU A 194 2.98 4.72 33.13
CA GLU A 194 1.85 4.60 32.18
C GLU A 194 1.86 5.66 31.06
N THR A 195 2.65 6.72 31.21
CA THR A 195 2.77 7.78 30.20
C THR A 195 3.71 7.40 29.06
N ILE A 196 4.56 6.39 29.27
CA ILE A 196 5.53 5.96 28.25
C ILE A 196 4.93 4.79 27.48
N LYS A 197 4.51 5.07 26.25
CA LYS A 197 3.97 4.07 25.33
C LYS A 197 5.05 3.35 24.55
N ARG A 198 4.74 2.14 24.09
CA ARG A 198 5.68 1.31 23.34
C ARG A 198 5.02 0.60 22.17
N LEU A 199 5.63 0.75 21.00
CA LEU A 199 5.29 -0.01 19.81
C LEU A 199 5.89 -1.42 19.92
N TYR A 200 5.10 -2.38 20.41
CA TYR A 200 5.48 -3.80 20.43
C TYR A 200 5.19 -4.48 19.10
N PHE A 201 5.81 -5.65 18.91
CA PHE A 201 5.64 -6.45 17.71
C PHE A 201 4.91 -7.76 18.04
N PRO A 202 3.96 -8.20 17.21
CA PRO A 202 3.40 -7.46 16.08
C PRO A 202 2.45 -6.34 16.52
N THR A 203 2.28 -5.31 15.68
CA THR A 203 1.16 -4.37 15.77
C THR A 203 0.53 -4.20 14.39
N VAL A 204 -0.78 -4.42 14.30
CA VAL A 204 -1.58 -4.13 13.09
C VAL A 204 -2.37 -2.86 13.35
N VAL A 205 -2.35 -1.92 12.41
CA VAL A 205 -3.03 -0.62 12.50
C VAL A 205 -3.99 -0.49 11.32
N ALA A 206 -5.23 -0.11 11.59
CA ALA A 206 -6.20 0.27 10.58
C ALA A 206 -6.33 1.79 10.57
N VAL A 207 -6.12 2.40 9.41
CA VAL A 207 -6.16 3.85 9.21
C VAL A 207 -7.22 4.19 8.17
N LYS A 208 -7.95 5.28 8.39
CA LYS A 208 -8.95 5.82 7.46
C LYS A 208 -8.84 7.34 7.37
N ASN A 209 -8.49 7.84 6.19
CA ASN A 209 -8.28 9.26 5.92
C ASN A 209 -7.36 9.98 6.93
N GLY A 210 -6.29 9.31 7.38
CA GLY A 210 -5.39 9.83 8.42
C GLY A 210 -5.88 9.68 9.85
N GLU A 211 -7.00 8.99 10.08
CA GLU A 211 -7.46 8.64 11.44
C GLU A 211 -7.17 7.18 11.72
N VAL A 212 -6.49 6.88 12.83
CA VAL A 212 -6.35 5.50 13.31
C VAL A 212 -7.71 5.06 13.83
N VAL A 213 -8.34 4.09 13.18
CA VAL A 213 -9.69 3.62 13.54
C VAL A 213 -9.66 2.36 14.41
N ALA A 214 -8.54 1.65 14.42
CA ALA A 214 -8.25 0.53 15.30
C ALA A 214 -6.77 0.18 15.26
N ALA A 215 -6.24 -0.40 16.33
CA ALA A 215 -4.99 -1.14 16.31
C ALA A 215 -5.10 -2.39 17.17
N HIS A 216 -4.26 -3.38 16.86
CA HIS A 216 -4.13 -4.63 17.61
C HIS A 216 -2.65 -4.94 17.77
N THR A 217 -2.20 -5.06 19.02
CA THR A 217 -0.85 -5.48 19.38
C THR A 217 -0.93 -6.90 19.92
N GLY A 218 -0.03 -7.77 19.45
CA GLY A 218 0.11 -9.13 19.96
C GLY A 218 -0.35 -10.25 19.03
N SER A 219 -0.18 -11.50 19.48
CA SER A 219 -0.53 -12.72 18.74
C SER A 219 -1.60 -13.58 19.44
N ILE A 220 -1.63 -14.87 19.10
CA ILE A 220 -2.50 -15.87 19.72
C ILE A 220 -1.96 -16.14 21.12
N ASP A 221 -2.84 -16.39 22.09
CA ASP A 221 -2.50 -16.79 23.46
C ASP A 221 -1.83 -15.74 24.37
N GLU A 222 -1.44 -14.56 23.88
CA GLU A 222 -0.83 -13.49 24.71
C GLU A 222 -1.77 -13.04 25.84
N ASP A 223 -3.09 -13.02 25.57
CA ASP A 223 -4.17 -12.74 26.53
C ASP A 223 -5.31 -13.80 26.50
N GLY A 224 -5.02 -15.00 25.98
CA GLY A 224 -6.04 -16.02 25.69
C GLY A 224 -6.84 -15.77 24.40
N THR A 225 -6.37 -14.86 23.55
CA THR A 225 -6.91 -14.61 22.20
C THR A 225 -6.79 -15.85 21.34
N SER A 226 -7.93 -16.40 20.94
CA SER A 226 -8.00 -17.52 20.00
C SER A 226 -7.80 -17.09 18.54
N GLU A 227 -7.47 -18.04 17.66
CA GLU A 227 -7.39 -17.78 16.21
C GLU A 227 -8.69 -17.19 15.63
N GLU A 228 -9.84 -17.64 16.12
CA GLU A 228 -11.15 -17.14 15.67
C GLU A 228 -11.41 -15.70 16.13
N GLU A 229 -11.05 -15.37 17.37
CA GLU A 229 -11.12 -14.00 17.88
C GLU A 229 -10.20 -13.07 17.09
N LEU A 230 -8.96 -13.49 16.83
CA LEU A 230 -8.01 -12.69 16.06
C LEU A 230 -8.49 -12.47 14.61
N LYS A 231 -9.09 -13.50 13.98
CA LYS A 231 -9.75 -13.33 12.68
C LYS A 231 -10.86 -12.28 12.73
N ASN A 232 -11.70 -12.31 13.76
CA ASN A 232 -12.80 -11.35 13.92
C ASN A 232 -12.29 -9.93 14.17
N ILE A 233 -11.22 -9.77 14.95
CA ILE A 233 -10.53 -8.48 15.16
C ILE A 233 -10.06 -7.93 13.81
N TYR A 234 -9.32 -8.71 13.02
CA TYR A 234 -8.82 -8.23 11.72
C TYR A 234 -9.94 -7.94 10.71
N LYS A 235 -11.05 -8.70 10.76
CA LYS A 235 -12.23 -8.40 9.93
C LYS A 235 -12.82 -7.03 10.29
N ASP A 236 -13.09 -6.79 11.57
CA ASP A 236 -13.61 -5.51 12.07
C ASP A 236 -12.68 -4.34 11.72
N MET A 237 -11.37 -4.52 11.92
CA MET A 237 -10.36 -3.52 11.55
C MET A 237 -10.41 -3.16 10.06
N ILE A 238 -10.44 -4.16 9.17
CA ILE A 238 -10.52 -3.94 7.72
C ILE A 238 -11.84 -3.28 7.33
N GLU A 239 -12.97 -3.69 7.92
CA GLU A 239 -14.27 -3.07 7.66
C GLU A 239 -14.31 -1.60 8.09
N LYS A 240 -13.71 -1.25 9.23
CA LYS A 240 -13.59 0.15 9.70
C LYS A 240 -12.83 1.06 8.74
N THR A 241 -11.90 0.52 7.93
CA THR A 241 -11.25 1.34 6.89
C THR A 241 -12.18 1.69 5.72
N ARG A 242 -13.28 0.95 5.53
CA ARG A 242 -14.19 1.06 4.39
C ARG A 242 -15.46 1.85 4.68
N ASN A 243 -15.93 1.79 5.93
CA ASN A 243 -17.21 2.35 6.39
C ASN A 243 -17.08 3.80 6.82
#